data_AF-A0A1Q6TQU4-F1
#
_entry.id   AF-A0A1Q6TQU4-F1
#
_cell.length_a   1.000
_cell.length_b   1.000
_cell.length_c   1.000
_cell.angle_alpha   90.00
_cell.angle_beta   90.00
_cell.angle_gamma   90.00
#
_symmetry.space_group_name_H-M   'P 1'
#
loop_
_entity.id
_entity.type
_entity.pdbx_description
1 polymer ?
#
loop_
_entity_poly.entity_id
_entity_poly.type
_entity_poly.pdbx_seq_one_letter_code
_entity_poly.pdbx_strand_id
1 'polypeptide(L)'
;MLLKKRILPLALSAIMAVSALTGCGSSSEKNSSSGAETTLTMWTIATESDSFHKPYLQAIEEFEKNHPGVKINMETFENESYKTKIKAAVAANDSYLPEK
;
A
#
# COMPACT_ATOMS: atom_id res chain seq x y z
N MET A 1 46.42 -30.39 -25.95
CA MET A 1 47.34 -29.30 -26.35
C MET A 1 46.57 -28.00 -26.26
N LEU A 2 46.78 -27.24 -25.18
CA LEU A 2 46.22 -25.89 -25.01
C LEU A 2 46.85 -24.95 -26.03
N LEU A 3 46.10 -24.00 -26.58
CA LEU A 3 46.49 -22.68 -27.10
C LEU A 3 45.31 -22.18 -27.97
N LYS A 4 44.82 -20.94 -27.96
CA LYS A 4 45.07 -19.72 -27.18
C LYS A 4 44.03 -18.69 -27.70
N LYS A 5 43.66 -17.71 -26.85
CA LYS A 5 43.05 -16.40 -27.19
C LYS A 5 41.50 -16.31 -27.27
N ARG A 6 40.90 -15.97 -26.11
CA ARG A 6 39.86 -14.92 -26.02
C ARG A 6 40.32 -13.71 -26.84
N ILE A 7 39.49 -13.08 -27.68
CA ILE A 7 38.68 -11.84 -27.47
C ILE A 7 37.88 -11.52 -28.77
N LEU A 8 36.58 -11.23 -28.63
CA LEU A 8 35.73 -10.25 -29.37
C LEU A 8 35.65 -10.29 -30.92
N PRO A 9 34.45 -10.40 -31.54
CA PRO A 9 33.68 -9.19 -31.94
C PRO A 9 32.13 -9.35 -31.86
N LEU A 10 31.41 -8.36 -31.31
CA LEU A 10 30.70 -7.29 -32.03
C LEU A 10 29.60 -7.77 -33.00
N ALA A 11 28.33 -7.61 -32.58
CA ALA A 11 27.18 -7.32 -33.45
C ALA A 11 25.99 -6.85 -32.58
N LEU A 12 25.69 -5.53 -32.56
CA LEU A 12 24.62 -4.86 -33.32
C LEU A 12 23.21 -5.21 -32.79
N SER A 13 22.66 -4.45 -31.84
CA SER A 13 21.89 -3.19 -32.02
C SER A 13 20.46 -3.36 -32.53
N ALA A 14 19.56 -2.63 -31.87
CA ALA A 14 18.20 -2.26 -32.24
C ALA A 14 17.08 -3.30 -32.03
N ILE A 15 16.21 -3.03 -31.06
CA ILE A 15 14.81 -2.65 -31.32
C ILE A 15 14.40 -1.66 -30.22
N MET A 16 14.27 -0.39 -30.61
CA MET A 16 13.55 0.63 -29.87
C MET A 16 12.04 0.51 -30.16
N ALA A 17 11.24 0.91 -29.16
CA ALA A 17 9.93 1.55 -29.28
C ALA A 17 8.78 0.78 -29.98
N VAL A 18 7.88 0.23 -29.15
CA VAL A 18 6.45 0.16 -29.50
C VAL A 18 5.69 0.98 -28.46
N SER A 19 5.51 2.26 -28.79
CA SER A 19 4.52 3.12 -28.16
C SER A 19 3.60 3.63 -29.26
N ALA A 20 2.45 2.99 -29.46
CA ALA A 20 1.30 3.64 -30.09
C ALA A 20 0.01 2.85 -29.80
N LEU A 21 -0.89 3.49 -29.04
CA LEU A 21 -2.35 3.34 -29.11
C LEU A 21 -2.98 2.01 -28.64
N THR A 22 -3.31 1.93 -27.35
CA THR A 22 -4.64 1.43 -26.95
C THR A 22 -5.36 2.57 -26.23
N GLY A 23 -5.99 3.40 -27.05
CA GLY A 23 -7.04 4.32 -26.62
C GLY A 23 -8.39 3.65 -26.87
N CYS A 24 -9.33 3.91 -25.96
CA CYS A 24 -10.75 3.53 -26.03
C CYS A 24 -11.05 2.02 -26.06
N GLY A 25 -11.03 1.41 -24.87
CA GLY A 25 -11.74 0.17 -24.58
C GLY A 25 -12.90 0.45 -23.64
N SER A 26 -14.00 1.02 -24.15
CA SER A 26 -15.31 0.81 -23.53
C SER A 26 -15.64 -0.67 -23.69
N SER A 27 -15.36 -1.47 -22.66
CA SER A 27 -15.93 -2.79 -22.50
C SER A 27 -15.82 -3.22 -21.05
N SER A 28 -16.99 -3.27 -20.45
CA SER A 28 -17.36 -4.23 -19.43
C SER A 28 -16.84 -3.88 -18.04
N GLU A 29 -17.64 -3.06 -17.35
CA GLU A 29 -18.39 -3.50 -16.17
C GLU A 29 -18.34 -5.04 -15.98
N LYS A 30 -17.21 -5.55 -15.49
CA LYS A 30 -17.22 -6.77 -14.69
C LYS A 30 -17.45 -6.31 -13.27
N ASN A 31 -18.73 -6.06 -13.01
CA ASN A 31 -19.28 -6.10 -11.67
C ASN A 31 -19.16 -7.54 -11.14
N SER A 32 -17.93 -7.96 -10.86
CA SER A 32 -17.65 -9.11 -10.03
C SER A 32 -17.77 -8.61 -8.60
N SER A 33 -19.02 -8.55 -8.12
CA SER A 33 -19.39 -8.32 -6.72
C SER A 33 -18.96 -9.49 -5.83
N SER A 34 -17.67 -9.82 -5.87
CA SER A 34 -17.01 -10.54 -4.79
C SER A 34 -16.43 -9.44 -3.90
N GLY A 35 -17.22 -9.01 -2.91
CA GLY A 35 -16.98 -7.80 -2.12
C GLY A 35 -15.51 -7.67 -1.71
N ALA A 36 -14.83 -6.65 -2.24
CA ALA A 36 -13.44 -6.40 -1.93
C ALA A 36 -13.30 -6.12 -0.42
N GLU A 37 -12.51 -6.94 0.27
CA GLU A 37 -12.17 -6.70 1.66
C GLU A 37 -11.41 -5.37 1.77
N THR A 38 -11.95 -4.45 2.55
CA THR A 38 -11.38 -3.13 2.80
C THR A 38 -10.66 -3.15 4.14
N THR A 39 -9.33 -3.00 4.11
CA THR A 39 -8.53 -2.91 5.33
C THR A 39 -8.28 -1.45 5.71
N LEU A 40 -8.65 -1.07 6.93
CA LEU A 40 -8.40 0.22 7.54
C LEU A 40 -7.28 0.09 8.58
N THR A 41 -6.23 0.90 8.47
CA THR A 41 -5.20 0.97 9.51
C THR A 41 -5.55 2.04 10.53
N MET A 42 -5.67 1.65 11.80
CA MET A 42 -5.92 2.56 12.92
C MET A 42 -4.67 2.70 13.77
N TRP A 43 -4.11 3.91 13.85
CA TRP A 43 -2.99 4.21 14.76
C TRP A 43 -3.50 4.69 16.11
N THR A 44 -2.93 4.17 17.19
CA THR A 44 -3.29 4.53 18.56
C THR A 44 -2.10 4.51 19.51
N ILE A 45 -2.24 5.18 20.66
CA ILE A 45 -1.27 5.14 21.78
C ILE A 45 -1.60 4.07 22.83
N ALA A 46 -2.71 3.33 22.66
CA ALA A 46 -3.12 2.28 23.57
C ALA A 46 -2.28 1.00 23.37
N THR A 47 -1.04 1.05 23.85
CA THR A 47 -0.13 -0.11 23.88
C THR A 47 -0.69 -1.23 24.74
N GLU A 48 -0.14 -2.44 24.66
CA GLU A 48 -0.69 -3.63 25.33
C GLU A 48 -0.81 -3.49 26.86
N SER A 49 0.03 -2.65 27.47
CA SER A 49 0.01 -2.35 28.91
C SER A 49 -1.05 -1.32 29.30
N ASP A 50 -1.63 -0.61 28.34
CA ASP A 50 -2.63 0.41 28.56
C ASP A 50 -4.02 -0.20 28.84
N SER A 51 -4.75 0.39 29.78
CA SER A 51 -6.09 -0.07 30.16
C SER A 51 -7.12 -0.06 29.01
N PHE A 52 -6.90 0.77 27.98
CA PHE A 52 -7.75 0.90 26.80
C PHE A 52 -7.46 -0.13 25.71
N HIS A 53 -6.33 -0.86 25.77
CA HIS A 53 -5.97 -1.81 24.72
C HIS A 53 -7.03 -2.89 24.51
N LYS A 54 -7.46 -3.55 25.60
CA LYS A 54 -8.50 -4.59 25.53
C LYS A 54 -9.85 -4.04 25.05
N PRO A 55 -10.36 -2.91 25.58
CA PRO A 55 -11.55 -2.27 25.03
C PRO A 55 -11.45 -1.96 23.53
N TYR A 56 -10.30 -1.51 23.03
CA TYR A 56 -10.12 -1.27 21.58
C TYR A 56 -10.26 -2.55 20.77
N LEU A 57 -9.63 -3.65 21.19
CA LEU A 57 -9.75 -4.93 20.49
C LEU A 57 -11.20 -5.43 20.46
N GLN A 58 -11.92 -5.29 21.57
CA GLN A 58 -13.35 -5.67 21.64
C GLN A 58 -14.21 -4.80 20.71
N ALA A 59 -13.97 -3.49 20.69
CA ALA A 59 -14.70 -2.58 19.80
C ALA A 59 -14.39 -2.86 18.32
N ILE A 60 -13.14 -3.21 17.98
CA ILE A 60 -12.76 -3.62 16.63
C ILE A 60 -13.47 -4.91 16.23
N GLU A 61 -13.48 -5.93 17.10
CA GLU A 61 -14.16 -7.19 16.83
C GLU A 61 -15.67 -6.99 16.59
N GLU A 62 -16.32 -6.18 17.44
CA GLU A 62 -17.73 -5.83 17.27
C GLU A 62 -17.97 -5.06 15.96
N PHE A 63 -17.08 -4.13 15.62
CA PHE A 63 -17.18 -3.37 14.37
C PHE A 63 -17.04 -4.28 13.15
N GLU A 64 -16.03 -5.15 13.10
CA GLU A 64 -15.81 -6.08 11.98
C GLU A 64 -16.99 -7.05 11.81
N LYS A 65 -17.55 -7.54 12.92
CA LYS A 65 -18.74 -8.40 12.91
C LYS A 65 -19.95 -7.70 12.29
N ASN A 66 -20.11 -6.41 12.55
CA ASN A 66 -21.24 -5.62 12.07
C ASN A 66 -21.00 -5.01 10.66
N HIS A 67 -19.76 -5.03 10.17
CA HIS A 67 -19.36 -4.48 8.87
C HIS A 67 -18.61 -5.55 8.06
N PRO A 68 -19.32 -6.55 7.51
CA PRO A 68 -18.68 -7.60 6.74
C PRO A 68 -17.94 -7.01 5.54
N GLY A 69 -16.71 -7.46 5.32
CA GLY A 69 -15.82 -6.94 4.29
C GLY A 69 -14.97 -5.75 4.74
N VAL A 70 -15.01 -5.35 6.01
CA VAL A 70 -14.06 -4.38 6.59
C VAL A 70 -13.17 -5.07 7.62
N LYS A 71 -11.86 -4.81 7.52
CA LYS A 71 -10.83 -5.26 8.47
C LYS A 71 -10.16 -4.05 9.11
N ILE A 72 -9.95 -4.06 10.42
CA ILE A 72 -9.20 -3.02 11.11
C ILE A 72 -7.86 -3.57 11.57
N ASN A 73 -6.77 -3.00 11.04
CA ASN A 73 -5.43 -3.24 11.53
C ASN A 73 -5.06 -2.17 12.57
N MET A 74 -5.11 -2.52 13.86
CA MET A 74 -4.70 -1.62 14.94
C MET A 74 -3.18 -1.66 15.12
N GLU A 75 -2.53 -0.52 14.89
CA GLU A 75 -1.11 -0.33 15.18
C GLU A 75 -0.93 0.57 16.40
N THR A 76 -0.17 0.10 17.37
CA THR A 76 0.08 0.83 18.61
C THR A 76 1.47 1.46 18.59
N PHE A 77 1.58 2.67 19.16
CA PHE A 77 2.83 3.41 19.25
C PHE A 77 2.97 4.06 20.61
N GLU A 78 4.20 4.13 21.12
CA GLU A 78 4.54 5.00 22.24
C GLU A 78 4.24 6.48 21.89
N ASN A 79 3.91 7.28 22.91
CA ASN A 79 3.31 8.61 22.73
C ASN A 79 4.11 9.55 21.80
N GLU A 80 5.43 9.60 21.97
CA GLU A 80 6.31 10.46 21.16
C GLU A 80 6.47 9.95 19.71
N SER A 81 6.55 8.62 19.54
CA SER A 81 6.57 7.98 18.23
C SER A 81 5.26 8.23 17.47
N TYR A 82 4.12 8.16 18.16
CA TYR A 82 2.80 8.45 17.61
C TYR A 82 2.71 9.89 17.09
N LYS A 83 3.09 10.89 17.90
CA LYS A 83 3.10 12.30 17.49
C LYS A 83 3.96 12.53 16.25
N THR A 84 5.13 11.91 16.20
CA THR A 84 6.05 12.01 15.06
C THR A 84 5.43 11.40 13.81
N LYS A 85 4.82 10.22 13.94
CA LYS A 85 4.17 9.51 12.83
C LYS A 85 2.99 10.29 12.26
N ILE A 86 2.13 10.85 13.11
CA ILE A 86 1.00 11.69 12.69
C ILE A 86 1.49 12.93 11.95
N LYS A 87 2.48 13.66 12.50
CA LYS A 87 3.05 14.84 11.82
C LYS A 87 3.60 14.51 10.43
N ALA A 88 4.36 13.41 10.32
CA ALA A 88 4.93 12.98 9.05
C ALA A 88 3.84 12.57 8.05
N ALA A 89 2.81 11.84 8.49
CA ALA A 89 1.73 11.38 7.63
C ALA A 89 0.87 12.54 7.10
N VAL A 90 0.54 13.51 7.96
CA VAL A 90 -0.20 14.71 7.56
C VAL A 90 0.59 15.53 6.56
N ALA A 91 1.87 15.79 6.83
CA ALA A 91 2.74 16.54 5.92
C ALA A 91 2.89 15.83 4.55
N ALA A 92 2.99 14.50 4.54
CA ALA A 92 3.02 13.72 3.32
C ALA A 92 1.71 13.88 2.53
N ASN A 93 0.55 13.84 3.20
CA ASN A 93 -0.73 14.00 2.52
C ASN A 93 -0.96 15.42 1.99
N ASP A 94 -0.54 16.46 2.72
CA ASP A 94 -0.60 17.85 2.26
C ASP A 94 0.27 18.07 1.01
N SER A 95 1.38 17.34 0.87
CA SER A 95 2.23 17.40 -0.33
C SER A 95 1.59 16.80 -1.61
N TYR A 96 0.47 16.09 -1.48
CA TYR A 96 -0.32 15.56 -2.61
C TYR A 96 -1.53 16.43 -2.98
N LEU A 97 -1.75 17.56 -2.29
CA LEU A 97 -2.77 18.53 -2.70
C LEU A 97 -2.17 19.41 -3.81
N PRO A 98 -2.75 19.47 -5.03
CA PRO A 98 -2.31 20.45 -6.01
C PRO A 98 -2.47 21.84 -5.40
N GLU A 99 -1.39 22.62 -5.39
CA GLU A 99 -1.46 24.06 -5.13
C GLU A 99 -2.60 24.64 -5.98
N LYS A 100 -3.52 25.37 -5.34
CA LYS A 100 -4.54 26.13 -6.05
C LYS A 100 -3.91 27.21 -6.91
#